data_AF-A0A3N0GCY0-F1
#
_entry.id   AF-A0A3N0GCY0-F1
#
_cell.length_a   1.000
_cell.length_b   1.000
_cell.length_c   1.000
_cell.angle_alpha   90.00
_cell.angle_beta   90.00
_cell.angle_gamma   90.00
#
_symmetry.space_group_name_H-M   'P 1'
#
loop_
_entity.id
_entity.type
_entity.pdbx_description
1 polymer ?
#
loop_
_entity_poly.entity_id
_entity_poly.type
_entity_poly.pdbx_seq_one_letter_code
_entity_poly.pdbx_strand_id
1 'polypeptide(L)'
;MTDIPLLAIAAYSGTGKTTLLKQLIPLLNTMKIRVGIIKHTHHDMDVDKPGKDSYELRKAGADQTLVASNTRWALMTETPEQQEPDLHFLASRMDSSKLDLILVEGFKHEPIDKIL
;
A
#
# COMPACT_ATOMS: atom_id res chain seq x y z
N MET A 1 4.25 14.58 16.56
CA MET A 1 4.52 13.62 15.47
C MET A 1 4.42 14.42 14.19
N THR A 2 5.46 14.45 13.37
CA THR A 2 5.35 15.02 12.02
C THR A 2 4.65 14.00 11.16
N ASP A 3 3.45 14.33 10.65
CA ASP A 3 2.74 13.49 9.70
C ASP A 3 3.58 13.34 8.44
N ILE A 4 3.74 12.10 7.97
CA ILE A 4 4.47 11.84 6.73
C ILE A 4 3.67 12.42 5.57
N PRO A 5 4.29 13.22 4.67
CA PRO A 5 3.61 13.73 3.50
C PRO A 5 3.00 12.60 2.65
N LEU A 6 1.77 12.81 2.20
CA LEU A 6 1.06 11.96 1.24
C LEU A 6 1.06 12.66 -0.12
N LEU A 7 1.46 11.94 -1.18
CA LEU A 7 1.44 12.46 -2.54
C LEU A 7 0.81 11.46 -3.51
N ALA A 8 -0.33 11.83 -4.11
CA ALA A 8 -1.02 10.99 -5.07
C ALA A 8 -0.48 11.15 -6.50
N ILE A 9 -0.40 10.04 -7.23
CA ILE A 9 -0.21 10.01 -8.68
C ILE A 9 -1.55 9.65 -9.31
N ALA A 10 -2.26 10.65 -9.81
CA ALA A 10 -3.65 10.54 -10.26
C ALA A 10 -3.74 10.64 -11.79
N ALA A 11 -4.04 9.52 -12.43
CA ALA A 11 -4.31 9.47 -13.87
C ALA A 11 -5.29 8.34 -14.20
N TYR A 12 -5.86 8.34 -15.40
CA TYR A 12 -6.78 7.28 -15.86
C TYR A 12 -6.11 5.90 -15.88
N SER A 13 -6.91 4.83 -15.87
CA SER A 13 -6.35 3.48 -15.99
C SER A 13 -5.61 3.33 -17.33
N GLY A 14 -4.50 2.60 -17.35
CA GLY A 14 -3.71 2.38 -18.57
C GLY A 14 -2.78 3.54 -18.99
N THR A 15 -2.77 4.69 -18.30
CA THR A 15 -1.93 5.85 -18.68
C THR A 15 -0.47 5.77 -18.24
N GLY A 16 -0.04 4.64 -17.66
CA GLY A 16 1.36 4.44 -17.27
C GLY A 16 1.74 4.85 -15.84
N LYS A 17 0.78 5.08 -14.92
CA LYS A 17 1.05 5.39 -13.50
C LYS A 17 2.06 4.43 -12.85
N THR A 18 1.82 3.13 -12.99
CA THR A 18 2.73 2.10 -12.46
C THR A 18 4.12 2.19 -13.10
N THR A 19 4.19 2.50 -14.39
CA THR A 19 5.47 2.68 -15.10
C THR A 19 6.23 3.88 -14.54
N LEU A 20 5.56 5.01 -14.34
CA LEU A 20 6.13 6.20 -13.71
C LEU A 20 6.63 5.88 -12.29
N LEU A 21 5.79 5.28 -11.45
CA LEU A 21 6.17 4.93 -10.07
C LEU A 21 7.37 3.99 -10.01
N LYS A 22 7.44 2.98 -10.89
CA LYS A 22 8.58 2.07 -10.99
C LYS A 22 9.89 2.75 -11.36
N GLN A 23 9.85 3.89 -12.04
CA GLN A 23 11.04 4.70 -12.37
C GLN A 23 11.33 5.76 -11.29
N LEU A 24 10.30 6.36 -10.71
CA LEU A 24 10.41 7.41 -9.71
C LEU A 24 10.95 6.90 -8.37
N ILE A 25 10.46 5.75 -7.88
CA ILE A 25 10.87 5.21 -6.57
C ILE A 25 12.39 4.98 -6.50
N PRO A 26 13.05 4.34 -7.50
CA PRO A 26 14.51 4.25 -7.52
C PRO A 26 15.22 5.60 -7.46
N LEU A 27 14.73 6.63 -8.16
CA LEU A 27 15.32 7.97 -8.15
C LEU A 27 15.18 8.66 -6.78
N LEU A 28 14.03 8.50 -6.12
CA LEU A 28 13.84 9.01 -4.75
C LEU A 28 14.77 8.28 -3.76
N ASN A 29 14.96 6.98 -3.93
CA ASN A 29 15.90 6.20 -3.12
C ASN A 29 17.35 6.66 -3.30
N THR A 30 17.79 7.04 -4.52
CA THR A 30 19.15 7.60 -4.71
C THR A 30 19.32 8.96 -4.03
N MET A 31 18.23 9.70 -3.85
CA MET A 31 18.16 10.92 -3.06
C MET A 31 18.02 10.66 -1.55
N LYS A 32 18.07 9.40 -1.11
CA LYS A 32 17.90 8.95 0.29
C LYS A 32 16.51 9.26 0.89
N ILE A 33 15.50 9.46 0.06
CA ILE A 33 14.10 9.60 0.49
C ILE A 33 13.53 8.19 0.63
N ARG A 34 13.08 7.81 1.84
CA ARG A 34 12.50 6.50 2.13
C ARG A 34 11.01 6.52 1.79
N VAL A 35 10.64 5.81 0.74
CA VAL A 35 9.29 5.89 0.16
C VAL A 35 8.40 4.72 0.62
N GLY A 36 7.21 5.05 1.14
CA GLY A 36 6.09 4.13 1.31
C GLY A 36 5.13 4.21 0.12
N ILE A 37 4.35 3.16 -0.12
CA ILE A 37 3.35 3.14 -1.19
C ILE A 37 2.02 2.61 -0.65
N ILE A 38 0.95 3.35 -0.90
CA ILE A 38 -0.43 2.88 -0.72
C ILE A 38 -1.06 2.76 -2.11
N LYS A 39 -1.58 1.59 -2.43
CA LYS A 39 -2.24 1.32 -3.71
C LYS A 39 -3.66 0.85 -3.49
N HIS A 40 -4.62 1.54 -4.10
CA HIS A 40 -6.01 1.10 -4.16
C HIS A 40 -6.26 0.31 -5.45
N THR A 41 -6.88 -0.87 -5.35
CA THR A 41 -7.27 -1.72 -6.47
C THR A 41 -8.73 -2.13 -6.31
N HIS A 42 -9.46 -2.24 -7.43
CA HIS A 42 -10.83 -2.77 -7.46
C HIS A 42 -10.89 -4.27 -7.78
N HIS A 43 -9.74 -4.94 -7.80
CA HIS A 43 -9.63 -6.38 -8.02
C HIS A 43 -9.35 -7.07 -6.69
N ASP A 44 -9.93 -8.27 -6.51
CA ASP A 44 -9.55 -9.17 -5.43
C ASP A 44 -8.03 -9.38 -5.40
N MET A 45 -7.45 -9.31 -4.21
CA MET A 45 -6.02 -9.41 -4.01
C MET A 45 -5.73 -10.44 -2.91
N ASP A 46 -5.05 -11.52 -3.29
CA ASP A 46 -4.36 -12.39 -2.34
C ASP A 46 -2.86 -12.03 -2.35
N VAL A 47 -2.32 -11.65 -1.19
CA VAL A 47 -0.88 -11.44 -1.00
C VAL A 47 -0.14 -12.78 -0.85
N ASP A 48 -0.82 -13.76 -0.25
CA ASP A 48 -0.42 -15.15 -0.19
C ASP A 48 -0.93 -15.94 -1.41
N LYS A 49 -0.72 -17.27 -1.42
CA LYS A 49 -1.07 -18.13 -2.55
C LYS A 49 -1.89 -19.33 -2.07
N PRO A 50 -2.92 -19.77 -2.81
CA PRO A 50 -3.65 -21.00 -2.52
C PRO A 50 -2.71 -22.19 -2.30
N GLY A 51 -3.02 -23.03 -1.30
CA GLY A 51 -2.20 -24.19 -0.91
C GLY A 51 -0.96 -23.86 -0.08
N LYS A 52 -0.77 -22.61 0.36
CA LYS A 52 0.23 -22.24 1.38
C LYS A 52 -0.44 -22.07 2.74
N ASP A 53 0.26 -22.42 3.80
CA ASP A 53 -0.26 -22.38 5.18
C ASP A 53 -0.90 -21.03 5.53
N SER A 54 -0.29 -19.91 5.14
CA SER A 54 -0.84 -18.57 5.42
C SER A 54 -2.19 -18.33 4.75
N TYR A 55 -2.38 -18.84 3.52
CA TYR A 55 -3.64 -18.74 2.79
C TYR A 55 -4.71 -19.61 3.44
N GLU A 56 -4.38 -20.86 3.77
CA GLU A 56 -5.31 -21.78 4.40
C GLU A 56 -5.75 -21.29 5.79
N LEU A 57 -4.81 -20.76 6.60
CA LEU A 57 -5.13 -20.18 7.91
C LEU A 57 -6.06 -18.95 7.79
N ARG A 58 -5.81 -18.08 6.81
CA ARG A 58 -6.68 -16.93 6.53
C ARG A 58 -8.07 -17.38 6.10
N LYS A 59 -8.17 -18.32 5.15
CA LYS A 59 -9.46 -18.87 4.68
C LYS A 59 -10.18 -19.72 5.74
N ALA A 60 -9.47 -20.24 6.74
CA ALA A 60 -10.05 -20.90 7.90
C ALA A 60 -10.72 -19.92 8.90
N GLY A 61 -10.58 -18.61 8.70
CA GLY A 61 -11.28 -17.59 9.48
C GLY A 61 -10.39 -16.68 10.33
N ALA A 62 -9.07 -16.60 10.06
CA ALA A 62 -8.23 -15.61 10.72
C ALA A 62 -8.50 -14.21 10.15
N ASP A 63 -8.98 -13.28 10.99
CA ASP A 63 -9.24 -11.88 10.60
C ASP A 63 -7.94 -11.13 10.24
N GLN A 64 -6.83 -11.51 10.86
CA GLN A 64 -5.51 -11.00 10.56
C GLN A 64 -4.48 -12.12 10.49
N THR A 65 -3.67 -12.10 9.44
CA THR A 65 -2.59 -13.06 9.22
C THR A 65 -1.29 -12.31 8.99
N LEU A 66 -0.33 -12.47 9.91
CA LEU A 66 1.01 -11.90 9.80
C LEU A 66 2.02 -13.00 9.49
N VAL A 67 2.69 -12.88 8.34
CA VAL A 67 3.73 -13.82 7.90
C VAL A 67 5.08 -13.11 7.91
N ALA A 68 6.09 -13.73 8.51
CA ALA A 68 7.42 -13.15 8.62
C ALA A 68 8.51 -14.09 8.07
N SER A 69 9.58 -13.47 7.56
CA SER A 69 10.82 -14.10 7.13
C SER A 69 12.00 -13.22 7.52
N ASN A 70 13.22 -13.72 7.38
CA ASN A 70 14.44 -12.94 7.65
C ASN A 70 14.62 -11.72 6.72
N THR A 71 13.85 -11.62 5.63
CA THR A 71 14.00 -10.52 4.65
C THR A 71 12.84 -9.53 4.65
N ARG A 72 11.66 -9.94 5.12
CA ARG A 72 10.43 -9.13 5.12
C ARG A 72 9.30 -9.84 5.85
N TRP A 73 8.25 -9.09 6.14
CA TRP A 73 6.97 -9.60 6.62
C TRP A 73 5.82 -9.00 5.81
N ALA A 74 4.64 -9.61 5.90
CA ALA A 74 3.39 -9.12 5.33
C ALA A 74 2.26 -9.30 6.35
N LEU A 75 1.37 -8.31 6.43
CA LEU A 75 0.14 -8.36 7.21
C LEU A 75 -1.04 -8.31 6.25
N MET A 76 -1.94 -9.29 6.36
CA MET A 76 -3.23 -9.29 5.70
C MET A 76 -4.31 -9.05 6.76
N THR A 77 -5.31 -8.24 6.43
CA THR A 77 -6.47 -7.95 7.28
C THR A 77 -7.71 -8.13 6.43
N GLU A 78 -8.58 -9.06 6.82
CA GLU A 78 -9.86 -9.29 6.15
C GLU A 78 -10.83 -8.15 6.47
N THR A 79 -11.55 -7.68 5.45
CA THR A 79 -12.55 -6.61 5.56
C THR A 79 -13.87 -7.09 4.97
N PRO A 80 -14.57 -8.04 5.62
CA PRO A 80 -15.75 -8.70 5.05
C PRO A 80 -16.92 -7.74 4.79
N GLU A 81 -16.96 -6.61 5.50
CA GLU A 81 -17.95 -5.55 5.30
C GLU A 81 -17.72 -4.73 4.03
N GLN A 82 -16.58 -4.89 3.34
CA GLN A 82 -16.23 -4.21 2.09
C GLN A 82 -16.38 -2.69 2.14
N GLN A 83 -16.08 -2.09 3.29
CA GLN A 83 -16.05 -0.64 3.44
C GLN A 83 -14.97 -0.04 2.54
N GLU A 84 -15.20 1.17 2.02
CA GLU A 84 -14.15 1.90 1.32
C GLU A 84 -12.95 2.13 2.26
N PRO A 85 -11.72 1.84 1.81
CA PRO A 85 -10.56 2.00 2.66
C PRO A 85 -10.35 3.49 3.00
N ASP A 86 -10.10 3.80 4.27
CA ASP A 86 -9.68 5.13 4.70
C ASP A 86 -8.17 5.29 4.47
N LEU A 87 -7.78 6.26 3.64
CA LEU A 87 -6.38 6.50 3.29
C LEU A 87 -5.52 6.87 4.51
N HIS A 88 -6.03 7.74 5.39
CA HIS A 88 -5.31 8.19 6.58
C HIS A 88 -5.16 7.06 7.59
N PHE A 89 -6.19 6.23 7.74
CA PHE A 89 -6.11 5.01 8.53
C PHE A 89 -5.03 4.07 7.99
N LEU A 90 -5.00 3.80 6.67
CA LEU A 90 -3.97 2.95 6.06
C LEU A 90 -2.56 3.53 6.24
N ALA A 91 -2.38 4.84 6.06
CA ALA A 91 -1.12 5.52 6.30
C ALA A 91 -0.66 5.38 7.76
N SER A 92 -1.59 5.44 8.72
CA SER A 92 -1.29 5.24 10.15
C SER A 92 -0.79 3.83 10.50
N ARG A 93 -1.02 2.84 9.62
CA ARG A 93 -0.50 1.47 9.80
C ARG A 93 0.95 1.31 9.32
N MET A 94 1.50 2.30 8.62
CA MET A 94 2.89 2.28 8.20
C MET A 94 3.82 2.77 9.32
N ASP A 95 5.02 2.20 9.41
CA ASP A 95 6.04 2.62 10.38
C ASP A 95 6.63 3.97 9.98
N SER A 96 6.10 5.04 10.58
CA SER A 96 6.45 6.40 10.21
C SER A 96 7.90 6.78 10.54
N SER A 97 8.54 6.06 11.46
CA SER A 97 9.96 6.26 11.77
C SER A 97 10.88 5.84 10.62
N LYS A 98 10.37 5.04 9.67
CA LYS A 98 11.14 4.47 8.55
C LYS A 98 10.86 5.11 7.20
N LEU A 99 9.98 6.11 7.14
CA LEU A 99 9.52 6.70 5.89
C LEU A 99 9.63 8.22 5.93
N ASP A 100 9.88 8.82 4.77
CA ASP A 100 9.94 10.27 4.57
C ASP A 100 8.81 10.77 3.66
N LEU A 101 8.21 9.87 2.87
CA LEU A 101 7.12 10.16 1.91
C LEU A 101 6.27 8.90 1.71
N ILE A 102 4.95 9.06 1.63
CA ILE A 102 4.04 8.01 1.17
C ILE A 102 3.46 8.42 -0.18
N LEU A 103 3.77 7.65 -1.23
CA LEU A 103 3.13 7.78 -2.52
C LEU A 103 1.78 7.05 -2.52
N VAL A 104 0.80 7.61 -3.20
CA VAL A 104 -0.56 7.06 -3.30
C VAL A 104 -0.90 6.79 -4.77
N GLU A 105 -1.19 5.53 -5.11
CA GLU A 105 -1.70 5.13 -6.43
C GLU A 105 -3.18 4.71 -6.28
N GLY A 106 -4.10 5.51 -6.82
CA GLY A 106 -5.55 5.31 -6.63
C GLY A 106 -6.16 6.49 -5.88
N PHE A 107 -7.17 6.23 -5.04
CA PHE A 107 -7.72 7.25 -4.13
C PHE A 107 -8.05 8.60 -4.80
N LYS A 108 -8.66 8.57 -5.99
CA LYS A 108 -8.80 9.76 -6.86
C LYS A 108 -9.50 10.94 -6.18
N HIS A 109 -10.42 10.64 -5.28
CA HIS A 109 -11.27 11.60 -4.59
C HIS A 109 -10.68 12.14 -3.28
N GLU A 110 -9.53 11.60 -2.83
CA GLU A 110 -8.90 12.05 -1.59
C GLU A 110 -8.40 13.50 -1.72
N PRO A 111 -8.63 14.35 -0.70
CA PRO A 111 -8.22 15.74 -0.67
C PRO A 111 -6.74 15.90 -0.27
N ILE A 112 -5.84 15.18 -0.95
CA ILE A 112 -4.39 15.26 -0.77
C ILE A 112 -3.70 15.84 -2.00
N ASP A 113 -2.46 16.30 -1.82
CA ASP A 113 -1.60 16.77 -2.92
C ASP A 113 -1.48 15.69 -4.00
N LYS A 114 -1.60 16.09 -5.27
CA LYS A 114 -1.61 15.16 -6.40
C LYS A 114 -0.91 15.70 -7.64
N ILE A 115 -0.21 14.79 -8.31
CA ILE A 115 0.32 14.98 -9.66
C ILE A 115 -0.67 14.36 -10.64
N LEU A 116 -1.08 15.12 -11.67
CA LEU A 116 -2.04 14.73 -12.71
C LEU A 116 -1.33 14.25 -13.99
#